data_AF-A0A180EVP2-F1
#
_entry.id   AF-A0A180EVP2-F1
#
_cell.length_a   1.000
_cell.length_b   1.000
_cell.length_c   1.000
_cell.angle_alpha   90.00
_cell.angle_beta   90.00
_cell.angle_gamma   90.00
#
_symmetry.space_group_name_H-M   'P 1'
#
loop_
_entity.id
_entity.type
_entity.pdbx_description
1 polymer ?
#
loop_
_entity_poly.entity_id
_entity_poly.type
_entity_poly.pdbx_seq_one_letter_code
_entity_poly.pdbx_strand_id
1 'polypeptide(L)'
;MKSVLSLFDGMSCLQIAFKELGIIPERYFSSEIDKHAIKQTQLNFPDTIQLGDINGWRNWDMDWDSIDFIGGGFPCQSFSIAGKRLAFDDPRGKLFFTLVDILNHVRGS
;
A
#
# COMPACT_ATOMS: atom_id res chain seq x y z
N MET A 1 -10.38 -14.85 -1.94
CA MET A 1 -9.93 -13.56 -1.39
C MET A 1 -10.48 -12.50 -2.31
N LYS A 2 -11.34 -11.63 -1.81
CA LYS A 2 -11.97 -10.51 -2.51
C LYS A 2 -10.92 -9.48 -2.88
N SER A 3 -10.47 -8.69 -1.90
CA SER A 3 -9.62 -7.53 -2.17
C SER A 3 -8.36 -7.51 -1.33
N VAL A 4 -7.25 -7.14 -1.96
CA VAL A 4 -5.97 -6.81 -1.30
C VAL A 4 -5.75 -5.30 -1.41
N LEU A 5 -5.38 -4.66 -0.30
CA LEU A 5 -4.90 -3.28 -0.27
C LEU A 5 -3.40 -3.25 0.05
N SER A 6 -2.60 -2.88 -0.93
CA SER A 6 -1.15 -2.70 -0.80
C SER A 6 -0.80 -1.22 -0.65
N LEU A 7 -0.27 -0.85 0.51
CA LEU A 7 0.16 0.51 0.84
C LEU A 7 1.67 0.64 0.63
N PHE A 8 2.14 1.66 -0.10
CA PHE A 8 3.55 1.76 -0.48
C PHE A 8 4.00 0.51 -1.28
N ASP A 9 3.25 0.21 -2.34
CA ASP A 9 3.36 -1.06 -3.08
C ASP A 9 4.72 -1.24 -3.78
N GLY A 10 5.40 -0.15 -4.11
CA GLY A 10 6.66 -0.17 -4.84
C GLY A 10 6.52 -0.94 -6.15
N MET A 11 7.39 -1.93 -6.35
CA MET A 11 7.41 -2.76 -7.58
C MET A 11 6.45 -3.97 -7.51
N SER A 12 5.39 -3.89 -6.69
CA SER A 12 4.37 -4.94 -6.50
C SER A 12 4.90 -6.28 -5.99
N CYS A 13 5.91 -6.22 -5.10
CA CYS A 13 6.47 -7.43 -4.48
C CYS A 13 5.40 -8.26 -3.74
N LEU A 14 4.43 -7.60 -3.11
CA LEU A 14 3.31 -8.28 -2.44
C LEU A 14 2.43 -9.04 -3.44
N GLN A 15 2.13 -8.43 -4.59
CA GLN A 15 1.36 -9.07 -5.65
C GLN A 15 2.10 -10.28 -6.25
N ILE A 16 3.42 -10.17 -6.43
CA ILE A 16 4.28 -11.29 -6.85
C ILE A 16 4.19 -12.42 -5.82
N ALA A 17 4.29 -12.13 -4.52
CA ALA A 17 4.18 -13.15 -3.48
C ALA A 17 2.82 -13.88 -3.52
N PHE A 18 1.71 -13.15 -3.69
CA PHE A 18 0.39 -13.77 -3.86
C PHE A 18 0.33 -14.70 -5.07
N LYS A 19 0.87 -14.26 -6.21
CA LYS A 19 0.96 -15.07 -7.44
C LYS A 19 1.77 -16.35 -7.23
N GLU A 20 2.95 -16.27 -6.61
CA GLU A 20 3.79 -17.43 -6.31
C GLU A 20 3.13 -18.43 -5.34
N LEU A 21 2.28 -17.92 -4.44
CA LEU A 21 1.47 -18.75 -3.53
C LEU A 21 0.20 -19.33 -4.19
N GLY A 22 -0.06 -19.02 -5.46
CA GLY A 22 -1.29 -19.42 -6.16
C GLY A 22 -2.55 -18.73 -5.65
N ILE A 23 -2.42 -17.63 -4.93
CA ILE A 23 -3.53 -16.83 -4.41
C ILE A 23 -3.79 -15.69 -5.39
N ILE A 24 -4.96 -15.68 -6.02
CA ILE A 24 -5.36 -14.65 -6.97
C ILE A 24 -6.51 -13.85 -6.35
N PRO A 25 -6.27 -12.59 -5.93
CA PRO A 25 -7.34 -11.74 -5.42
C PRO A 25 -8.24 -11.27 -6.58
N GLU A 26 -9.53 -11.07 -6.31
CA GLU A 26 -10.47 -10.50 -7.30
C GLU A 26 -10.13 -9.04 -7.62
N ARG A 27 -9.65 -8.29 -6.62
CA ARG A 27 -9.18 -6.91 -6.77
C ARG A 27 -7.86 -6.71 -6.03
N TYR A 28 -6.94 -6.01 -6.68
CA TYR A 28 -5.69 -5.58 -6.07
C TYR A 28 -5.59 -4.06 -6.15
N PHE A 29 -5.64 -3.41 -4.99
CA PHE A 29 -5.50 -1.98 -4.85
C PHE A 29 -4.07 -1.63 -4.42
N SER A 30 -3.46 -0.66 -5.11
CA SER A 30 -2.07 -0.25 -4.91
C SER A 30 -2.00 1.25 -4.64
N SER A 31 -1.52 1.64 -3.46
CA SER A 31 -1.15 3.02 -3.16
C SER A 31 0.35 3.20 -3.36
N GLU A 32 0.71 3.88 -4.44
CA GLU A 32 2.08 4.19 -4.83
C GLU A 32 2.12 5.56 -5.53
N ILE A 33 3.21 6.31 -5.34
CA ILE A 33 3.41 7.64 -5.95
C ILE A 33 4.55 7.65 -6.95
N ASP A 34 5.47 6.69 -6.90
CA ASP A 34 6.57 6.59 -7.84
C ASP A 34 6.07 6.09 -9.21
N LYS A 35 6.09 7.00 -10.18
CA LYS A 35 5.64 6.72 -11.56
C LYS A 35 6.36 5.55 -12.24
N HIS A 36 7.61 5.26 -11.86
CA HIS A 36 8.37 4.16 -12.46
C HIS A 36 7.90 2.83 -11.87
N ALA A 37 7.69 2.78 -10.56
CA ALA A 37 7.12 1.65 -9.85
C ALA A 37 5.70 1.33 -10.35
N ILE A 38 4.84 2.35 -10.49
CA ILE A 38 3.50 2.21 -11.07
C ILE A 38 3.58 1.66 -12.50
N LYS A 39 4.50 2.19 -13.33
CA LYS A 39 4.67 1.71 -14.72
C LYS A 39 5.11 0.25 -14.76
N GLN A 40 5.99 -0.19 -13.87
CA GLN A 40 6.40 -1.58 -13.77
C GLN A 40 5.26 -2.48 -13.28
N THR A 41 4.48 -2.00 -12.31
CA THR A 41 3.27 -2.69 -11.84
C THR A 41 2.32 -2.93 -13.00
N GLN A 42 1.95 -1.88 -13.73
CA GLN A 42 0.99 -1.94 -14.84
C GLN A 42 1.48 -2.79 -16.01
N LEU A 43 2.79 -2.93 -16.20
CA LEU A 43 3.34 -3.82 -17.22
C LEU A 43 3.12 -5.30 -16.87
N ASN A 44 3.24 -5.67 -15.58
CA ASN A 44 3.18 -7.06 -15.12
C ASN A 44 1.78 -7.47 -14.61
N PHE A 45 1.02 -6.50 -14.11
CA PHE A 45 -0.27 -6.63 -13.45
C PHE A 45 -1.19 -5.49 -13.93
N PRO A 46 -1.69 -5.55 -15.17
CA PRO A 46 -2.45 -4.45 -15.80
C PRO A 46 -3.80 -4.16 -15.13
N ASP A 47 -4.33 -5.12 -14.37
CA ASP A 47 -5.61 -4.99 -13.65
C ASP A 47 -5.46 -4.36 -12.26
N THR A 48 -4.22 -4.01 -11.85
CA THR A 48 -3.98 -3.36 -10.56
C THR A 48 -4.57 -1.96 -10.52
N ILE A 49 -5.40 -1.70 -9.51
CA ILE A 49 -6.08 -0.42 -9.30
C ILE A 49 -5.12 0.53 -8.56
N GLN A 50 -4.67 1.58 -9.26
CA GLN A 50 -3.72 2.56 -8.73
C GLN A 50 -4.46 3.67 -7.99
N LEU A 51 -4.26 3.76 -6.68
CA LEU A 51 -4.90 4.70 -5.78
C LEU A 51 -4.11 6.00 -5.58
N GLY A 52 -2.81 5.98 -5.93
CA GLY A 52 -1.92 7.12 -5.77
C GLY A 52 -1.47 7.35 -4.32
N ASP A 53 -1.34 8.62 -3.94
CA ASP A 53 -0.84 9.03 -2.63
C ASP A 53 -1.74 8.54 -1.50
N ILE A 54 -1.15 7.82 -0.54
CA ILE A 54 -1.82 7.30 0.65
C ILE A 54 -2.53 8.40 1.45
N ASN A 55 -2.04 9.64 1.43
CA ASN A 55 -2.70 10.74 2.17
C ASN A 55 -4.07 11.10 1.59
N GLY A 56 -4.37 10.67 0.36
CA GLY A 56 -5.67 10.82 -0.28
C GLY A 56 -6.70 9.74 0.10
N TRP A 57 -6.37 8.83 1.02
CA TRP A 57 -7.15 7.60 1.25
C TRP A 57 -8.63 7.79 1.55
N ARG A 58 -9.02 8.90 2.17
CA ARG A 58 -10.43 9.22 2.47
C ARG A 58 -11.28 9.50 1.23
N ASN A 59 -10.64 9.77 0.09
CA ASN A 59 -11.31 10.04 -1.18
C ASN A 59 -11.29 8.82 -2.12
N TRP A 60 -10.72 7.69 -1.70
CA TRP A 60 -10.72 6.48 -2.52
C TRP A 60 -12.12 5.89 -2.57
N ASP A 61 -12.60 5.70 -3.81
CA ASP A 61 -13.88 5.08 -4.09
C ASP A 61 -13.70 3.56 -4.12
N MET A 62 -13.84 2.93 -2.96
CA MET A 62 -13.79 1.47 -2.81
C MET A 62 -14.72 0.98 -1.72
N ASP A 63 -15.12 -0.27 -1.85
CA ASP A 63 -15.83 -1.02 -0.82
C ASP A 63 -14.82 -1.49 0.24
N TRP A 64 -14.74 -0.74 1.35
CA TRP A 64 -13.81 -1.02 2.45
C TRP A 64 -14.11 -2.34 3.16
N ASP A 65 -15.37 -2.79 3.19
CA ASP A 65 -15.81 -4.06 3.80
C ASP A 65 -15.33 -5.27 2.98
N SER A 66 -14.87 -5.04 1.74
CA SER A 66 -14.35 -6.08 0.85
C SER A 66 -12.86 -6.39 1.04
N ILE A 67 -12.14 -5.60 1.85
CA ILE A 67 -10.69 -5.75 2.04
C ILE A 67 -10.39 -6.94 2.96
N ASP A 68 -9.86 -8.02 2.37
CA ASP A 68 -9.46 -9.23 3.11
C ASP A 68 -8.03 -9.15 3.64
N PHE A 69 -7.18 -8.33 3.02
CA PHE A 69 -5.77 -8.21 3.38
C PHE A 69 -5.25 -6.79 3.17
N ILE A 70 -4.50 -6.30 4.16
CA ILE A 70 -3.72 -5.07 4.07
C ILE A 70 -2.25 -5.41 4.27
N GLY A 71 -1.41 -4.96 3.35
CA GLY A 71 0.05 -5.08 3.46
C GLY A 71 0.73 -3.86 2.88
N GLY A 72 2.04 -3.75 3.08
CA GLY A 72 2.76 -2.58 2.57
C GLY A 72 4.14 -2.36 3.15
N GLY A 73 5.03 -1.77 2.35
CA GLY A 73 6.40 -1.45 2.73
C GLY A 73 6.59 0.04 3.03
N PHE A 74 6.20 0.50 4.23
CA PHE A 74 6.36 1.91 4.57
C PHE A 74 7.85 2.35 4.56
N PRO A 75 8.15 3.59 4.17
CA PRO A 75 9.53 4.06 4.02
C PRO A 75 10.31 4.02 5.35
N CYS A 76 11.32 3.15 5.42
CA CYS A 76 12.10 2.91 6.64
C CYS A 76 13.14 4.01 6.96
N GLN A 77 13.36 4.99 6.08
CA GLN A 77 14.45 5.96 6.17
C GLN A 77 14.39 6.84 7.43
N SER A 78 13.20 7.09 7.97
CA SER A 78 13.02 7.86 9.20
C SER A 78 13.30 7.05 10.48
N PHE A 79 13.25 5.71 10.37
CA PHE A 79 13.41 4.76 11.48
C PHE A 79 14.76 4.02 11.47
N SER A 80 15.49 4.05 10.35
CA SER A 80 16.81 3.41 10.22
C SER A 80 17.91 4.17 10.98
N ILE A 81 18.87 3.42 11.56
CA ILE A 81 20.06 3.94 12.24
C ILE A 81 20.93 4.78 11.30
N ALA A 82 20.93 4.47 9.99
CA ALA A 82 21.65 5.22 8.96
C ALA A 82 20.92 6.50 8.49
N GLY A 83 19.70 6.75 9.01
CA GLY A 83 18.92 7.96 8.77
C GLY A 83 19.09 9.01 9.89
N LYS A 84 18.34 10.12 9.81
CA LYS A 84 18.44 11.23 10.78
C LYS A 84 17.86 10.91 12.17
N ARG A 85 17.31 9.70 12.40
CA ARG A 85 16.59 9.29 13.62
C ARG A 85 15.53 10.29 14.08
N LEU A 86 14.94 11.03 13.13
CA LEU A 86 13.85 11.94 13.41
C LEU A 86 12.54 11.19 13.71
N ALA A 87 12.48 9.88 13.44
CA ALA A 87 11.33 9.03 13.64
C ALA A 87 10.05 9.68 13.08
N PHE A 88 9.23 10.27 13.96
CA PHE A 88 7.95 10.89 13.61
C PHE A 88 8.02 12.38 13.27
N ASP A 89 9.15 13.04 13.50
CA ASP A 89 9.38 14.44 13.11
C ASP A 89 9.68 14.58 11.61
N ASP A 90 9.98 13.47 10.92
CA ASP A 90 10.07 13.43 9.46
C ASP A 90 8.67 13.23 8.85
N PRO A 91 8.26 14.02 7.84
CA PRO A 91 7.00 13.81 7.12
C PRO A 91 6.78 12.37 6.65
N ARG A 92 7.85 11.62 6.34
CA ARG A 92 7.79 10.21 5.93
C ARG A 92 7.52 9.27 7.10
N GLY A 93 7.93 9.63 8.31
CA GLY A 93 7.58 8.92 9.53
C GLY A 93 6.09 9.07 9.88
N LYS A 94 5.46 10.19 9.49
CA LYS A 94 4.02 10.39 9.66
C LYS A 94 3.17 9.46 8.80
N LEU A 95 3.71 8.96 7.68
CA LEU A 95 3.02 7.99 6.81
C LEU A 95 2.72 6.67 7.53
N PHE A 96 3.49 6.33 8.57
CA PHE A 96 3.16 5.19 9.44
C PHE A 96 1.81 5.39 10.15
N PHE A 97 1.54 6.60 10.66
CA PHE A 97 0.25 6.90 11.28
C PHE A 97 -0.89 6.86 10.26
N THR A 98 -0.67 7.33 9.03
CA THR A 98 -1.67 7.20 7.94
C THR A 98 -2.01 5.73 7.67
N LEU A 99 -1.01 4.83 7.67
CA LEU A 99 -1.26 3.39 7.55
C LEU A 99 -2.08 2.85 8.72
N VAL A 100 -1.76 3.25 9.96
CA VAL A 100 -2.51 2.83 11.16
C VAL A 100 -3.96 3.33 11.10
N ASP A 101 -4.18 4.55 10.64
CA ASP A 101 -5.53 5.11 10.45
C ASP A 101 -6.34 4.29 9.45
N ILE A 102 -5.75 3.93 8.30
CA ILE A 102 -6.39 3.09 7.28
C ILE A 102 -6.69 1.70 7.85
N LEU A 103 -5.74 1.09 8.55
CA LEU A 103 -5.94 -0.23 9.17
C LEU A 103 -7.09 -0.21 10.18
N ASN A 104 -7.18 0.84 11.00
CA ASN A 104 -8.28 1.00 11.96
C ASN A 104 -9.61 1.25 11.27
N HIS A 105 -9.60 1.99 10.15
CA HIS A 105 -10.79 2.17 9.32
C HIS A 105 -11.30 0.82 8.82
N VAL A 106 -10.48 0.05 8.11
CA VAL A 106 -10.88 -1.27 7.57
C VAL A 106 -11.31 -2.26 8.64
N ARG A 107 -10.69 -2.24 9.83
CA ARG A 107 -11.10 -3.11 10.95
C ARG A 107 -12.44 -2.73 11.57
N GLY A 108 -12.88 -1.49 11.41
CA GLY A 108 -14.13 -0.97 11.95
C GLY A 108 -15.26 -0.91 10.92
N SER A 109 -14.97 -1.18 9.66
CA SER A 109 -15.92 -1.27 8.56
C SER A 109 -16.70 -2.59 8.59
#